data_AF-A0A920V746-F1
#
_entry.id   AF-A0A920V746-F1
#
_cell.length_a   1.000
_cell.length_b   1.000
_cell.length_c   1.000
_cell.angle_alpha   90.00
_cell.angle_beta   90.00
_cell.angle_gamma   90.00
#
_symmetry.space_group_name_H-M   'P 1'
#
loop_
_entity.id
_entity.type
_entity.pdbx_description
1 polymer ?
#
loop_
_entity_poly.entity_id
_entity_poly.type
_entity_poly.pdbx_seq_one_letter_code
_entity_poly.pdbx_strand_id
1 'polypeptide(L)'
;MLLNKRISLKNFYQPPSESEKEQRLKKILSSSRPIDVGKSLWTDELTWMEIRDLIKNGYTQVIVPTGGIEQNGPFLTTGKHNVILEAACPEIAKKIWKYLVCTYY
;
A
#
# COMPACT_ATOMS: atom_id res chain seq x y z
N MET A 1 -45.17 -19.96 -32.26
CA MET A 1 -44.99 -20.24 -30.81
C MET A 1 -43.49 -20.30 -30.52
N LEU A 2 -42.84 -19.17 -30.24
CA LEU A 2 -41.42 -19.13 -29.86
C LEU A 2 -41.29 -18.20 -28.65
N LEU A 3 -41.11 -18.82 -27.48
CA LEU A 3 -41.02 -18.16 -26.18
C LEU A 3 -39.61 -17.62 -25.96
N ASN A 4 -39.54 -16.30 -25.71
CA ASN A 4 -38.38 -15.59 -25.20
C ASN A 4 -37.89 -16.19 -23.87
N LYS A 5 -36.83 -17.01 -23.88
CA LYS A 5 -36.05 -17.31 -22.67
C LYS A 5 -35.00 -16.21 -22.47
N ARG A 6 -35.33 -15.18 -21.70
CA ARG A 6 -34.32 -14.26 -21.14
C ARG A 6 -33.42 -15.07 -20.21
N ILE A 7 -32.17 -15.29 -20.61
CA ILE A 7 -31.16 -15.91 -19.74
C ILE A 7 -30.79 -14.87 -18.68
N SER A 8 -31.04 -15.21 -17.40
CA SER A 8 -30.71 -14.34 -16.27
C SER A 8 -29.18 -14.24 -16.11
N LEU A 9 -28.65 -13.02 -16.00
CA LEU A 9 -27.22 -12.77 -15.72
C LEU A 9 -26.73 -13.48 -14.45
N LYS A 10 -27.63 -13.78 -13.51
CA LYS A 10 -27.32 -14.55 -12.29
C LYS A 10 -26.84 -15.97 -12.58
N ASN A 11 -27.11 -16.53 -13.76
CA ASN A 11 -26.63 -17.87 -14.12
C ASN A 11 -25.15 -17.90 -14.53
N PHE A 12 -24.55 -16.74 -14.85
CA PHE A 12 -23.18 -16.65 -15.34
C PHE A 12 -22.17 -16.22 -14.27
N TYR A 13 -22.64 -15.60 -13.19
CA TYR A 13 -21.80 -15.20 -12.06
C TYR A 13 -22.61 -15.25 -10.77
N GLN A 14 -22.16 -16.12 -9.86
CA GLN A 14 -22.58 -16.11 -8.47
C GLN A 14 -21.45 -15.47 -7.67
N PRO A 15 -21.66 -14.29 -7.05
CA PRO A 15 -20.63 -13.71 -6.22
C PRO A 15 -20.32 -14.66 -5.04
N PRO A 16 -19.05 -14.77 -4.63
CA PRO A 16 -18.70 -15.59 -3.49
C PRO A 16 -19.46 -15.14 -2.24
N SER A 17 -19.86 -16.11 -1.43
CA SER A 17 -20.42 -15.89 -0.09
C SER A 17 -19.39 -15.21 0.83
N GLU A 18 -19.85 -14.57 1.90
CA GLU A 18 -18.94 -13.94 2.88
C GLU A 18 -17.97 -14.95 3.49
N SER A 19 -18.42 -16.19 3.74
CA SER A 19 -17.55 -17.23 4.28
C SER A 19 -16.41 -17.59 3.33
N GLU A 20 -16.69 -17.66 2.02
CA GLU A 20 -15.68 -17.96 1.00
C GLU A 20 -14.69 -16.79 0.86
N LYS A 21 -15.17 -15.54 0.93
CA LYS A 21 -14.31 -14.35 0.95
C LYS A 21 -13.37 -14.37 2.16
N GLU A 22 -13.88 -14.71 3.33
CA GLU A 22 -13.08 -14.75 4.56
C GLU A 22 -12.05 -15.89 4.55
N GLN A 23 -12.43 -17.08 4.09
CA GLN A 23 -11.49 -18.19 3.89
C GLN A 23 -10.38 -17.81 2.90
N ARG A 24 -10.76 -17.17 1.79
CA ARG A 24 -9.79 -16.66 0.81
C ARG A 24 -8.85 -15.64 1.43
N LEU A 25 -9.37 -14.71 2.23
CA LEU A 25 -8.56 -13.69 2.91
C LEU A 25 -7.60 -14.34 3.91
N LYS A 26 -8.07 -15.26 4.76
CA LYS A 26 -7.22 -16.02 5.70
C LYS A 26 -6.12 -16.77 4.98
N LYS A 27 -6.43 -17.39 3.84
CA LYS A 27 -5.44 -18.06 2.99
C LYS A 27 -4.40 -17.06 2.48
N ILE A 28 -4.82 -15.94 1.90
CA ILE A 28 -3.92 -14.90 1.37
C ILE A 28 -3.00 -14.32 2.48
N LEU A 29 -3.55 -14.03 3.66
CA LEU A 29 -2.79 -13.45 4.78
C LEU A 29 -1.80 -14.44 5.42
N SER A 30 -2.04 -15.75 5.27
CA SER A 30 -1.16 -16.81 5.77
C SER A 30 -0.17 -17.34 4.73
N SER A 31 -0.37 -17.08 3.43
CA SER A 31 0.55 -17.50 2.37
C SER A 31 1.98 -17.02 2.60
N SER A 32 2.95 -17.91 2.40
CA SER A 32 4.38 -17.55 2.39
C SER A 32 4.67 -16.59 1.25
N ARG A 33 5.60 -15.66 1.49
CA ARG A 33 6.06 -14.72 0.49
C ARG A 33 7.08 -15.40 -0.43
N PRO A 34 6.98 -15.25 -1.77
CA PRO A 34 7.83 -15.98 -2.70
C PRO A 34 9.21 -15.33 -2.94
N ILE A 35 9.42 -14.11 -2.43
CA ILE A 35 10.67 -13.34 -2.58
C ILE A 35 11.16 -12.88 -1.21
N ASP A 36 12.43 -12.47 -1.13
CA ASP A 36 13.02 -11.87 0.07
C ASP A 36 12.57 -10.42 0.27
N VAL A 37 12.65 -9.91 1.49
CA VAL A 37 12.13 -8.56 1.82
C VAL A 37 13.08 -7.48 1.29
N GLY A 38 12.50 -6.48 0.64
CA GLY A 38 13.19 -5.27 0.22
C GLY A 38 13.80 -4.50 1.39
N LYS A 39 14.74 -3.60 1.08
CA LYS A 39 15.44 -2.75 2.06
C LYS A 39 14.79 -1.38 2.26
N SER A 40 13.72 -1.09 1.53
CA SER A 40 13.07 0.23 1.60
C SER A 40 12.24 0.39 2.86
N LEU A 41 12.11 1.64 3.28
CA LEU A 41 11.14 2.07 4.28
C LEU A 41 9.90 2.71 3.65
N TRP A 42 9.93 2.98 2.33
CA TRP A 42 8.79 3.50 1.58
C TRP A 42 7.82 2.39 1.25
N THR A 43 6.53 2.58 1.56
CA THR A 43 5.52 1.54 1.37
C THR A 43 5.22 1.23 -0.09
N ASP A 44 5.38 2.20 -1.00
CA ASP A 44 5.17 2.03 -2.44
C ASP A 44 6.33 1.33 -3.16
N GLU A 45 7.50 1.27 -2.51
CA GLU A 45 8.64 0.46 -2.95
C GLU A 45 8.58 -0.99 -2.42
N LEU A 46 7.54 -1.32 -1.65
CA LEU A 46 7.32 -2.64 -1.07
C LEU A 46 6.05 -3.27 -1.64
N THR A 47 6.09 -4.59 -1.84
CA THR A 47 4.91 -5.38 -2.14
C THR A 47 3.98 -5.45 -0.92
N TRP A 48 2.69 -5.67 -1.17
CA TRP A 48 1.72 -5.87 -0.08
C TRP A 48 2.11 -7.01 0.88
N MET A 49 2.81 -8.04 0.40
CA MET A 49 3.27 -9.16 1.24
C MET A 49 4.41 -8.74 2.16
N GLU A 50 5.31 -7.87 1.70
CA GLU A 50 6.38 -7.32 2.52
C GLU A 50 5.83 -6.42 3.61
N ILE A 51 4.88 -5.53 3.27
CA ILE A 51 4.19 -4.69 4.26
C ILE A 51 3.47 -5.56 5.29
N ARG A 52 2.71 -6.58 4.85
CA ARG A 52 2.04 -7.55 5.75
C ARG A 52 3.03 -8.20 6.71
N ASP A 53 4.17 -8.66 6.20
CA ASP A 53 5.18 -9.34 7.01
C ASP A 53 5.92 -8.37 7.95
N LEU A 54 6.17 -7.13 7.53
CA LEU A 54 6.73 -6.06 8.36
C LEU A 54 5.78 -5.68 9.50
N ILE A 55 4.47 -5.60 9.25
CA ILE A 55 3.45 -5.40 10.30
C ILE A 55 3.51 -6.54 11.32
N LYS A 56 3.59 -7.81 10.88
CA LYS A 56 3.78 -8.97 11.78
C LYS A 56 5.08 -8.85 12.59
N ASN A 57 6.12 -8.24 12.03
CA ASN A 57 7.40 -7.95 12.69
C ASN A 57 7.39 -6.67 13.54
N GLY A 58 6.25 -6.00 13.70
CA GLY A 58 6.06 -4.85 14.59
C GLY A 58 6.25 -3.48 13.96
N TYR A 59 6.28 -3.37 12.62
CA TYR A 59 6.17 -2.08 11.93
C TYR A 59 4.69 -1.67 11.87
N THR A 60 4.19 -1.12 12.97
CA THR A 60 2.77 -0.73 13.10
C THR A 60 2.54 0.78 12.97
N GLN A 61 3.61 1.54 12.81
CA GLN A 61 3.59 3.00 12.74
C GLN A 61 4.06 3.49 11.37
N VAL A 62 3.52 4.61 10.91
CA VAL A 62 3.84 5.18 9.60
C VAL A 62 4.06 6.70 9.70
N ILE A 63 5.02 7.21 8.94
CA ILE A 63 5.20 8.63 8.66
C ILE A 63 4.39 8.96 7.40
N VAL A 64 3.50 9.94 7.50
CA VAL A 64 2.79 10.51 6.34
C VAL A 64 3.33 11.91 6.10
N PRO A 65 4.37 12.06 5.26
CA PRO A 65 4.93 13.36 4.97
C PRO A 65 4.02 14.17 4.05
N THR A 66 3.94 15.48 4.29
CA THR A 66 3.18 16.40 3.43
C THR A 66 4.12 17.40 2.79
N GLY A 67 4.22 17.34 1.47
CA GLY A 67 4.98 18.28 0.66
C GLY A 67 4.16 19.46 0.17
N GLY A 68 4.68 20.18 -0.83
CA GLY A 68 3.98 21.30 -1.44
C GLY A 68 4.81 22.06 -2.47
N ILE A 69 4.11 22.86 -3.28
CA ILE A 69 4.69 23.75 -4.28
C ILE A 69 4.48 25.19 -3.82
N GLU A 70 5.58 25.92 -3.62
CA GLU A 70 5.54 27.28 -3.07
C GLU A 70 6.68 28.15 -3.64
N GLN A 71 6.45 29.45 -3.85
CA GLN A 71 7.50 30.40 -4.20
C GLN A 71 8.51 30.52 -3.04
N ASN A 72 9.80 30.33 -3.34
CA ASN A 72 10.86 30.36 -2.32
C ASN A 72 12.06 31.22 -2.77
N GLY A 73 11.77 32.36 -3.39
CA GLY A 73 12.79 33.23 -3.99
C GLY A 73 13.36 32.69 -5.31
N PRO A 74 14.40 33.36 -5.85
CA PRO A 74 14.90 33.10 -7.20
C PRO A 74 15.89 31.93 -7.32
N PHE A 75 16.33 31.35 -6.20
CA PHE A 75 17.41 30.35 -6.17
C PHE A 75 16.97 28.96 -5.69
N LEU A 76 15.69 28.78 -5.32
CA LEU A 76 15.15 27.51 -4.87
C LEU A 76 14.01 27.06 -5.78
N THR A 77 13.93 25.76 -6.00
CA THR A 77 12.81 25.14 -6.69
C THR A 77 11.54 25.25 -5.85
N THR A 78 10.40 25.42 -6.52
CA THR A 78 9.11 25.57 -5.83
C THR A 78 8.70 24.30 -5.08
N GLY A 79 9.15 23.13 -5.54
CA GLY A 79 8.91 21.83 -4.92
C GLY A 79 9.96 21.38 -3.89
N LYS A 80 10.79 22.29 -3.34
CA LYS A 80 11.88 21.91 -2.41
C LYS A 80 11.41 21.06 -1.23
N HIS A 81 10.19 21.25 -0.75
CA HIS A 81 9.62 20.50 0.38
C HIS A 81 9.59 19.00 0.06
N ASN A 82 9.22 18.63 -1.16
CA ASN A 82 9.14 17.23 -1.58
C ASN A 82 10.53 16.59 -1.58
N VAL A 83 11.53 17.30 -2.13
CA VAL A 83 12.92 16.83 -2.18
C VAL A 83 13.50 16.65 -0.78
N ILE A 84 13.22 17.57 0.14
CA ILE A 84 13.67 17.46 1.53
C ILE A 84 13.02 16.25 2.22
N LEU A 85 11.72 16.02 2.00
CA LEU A 85 10.99 14.90 2.61
C LEU A 85 11.48 13.55 2.10
N GLU A 86 11.78 13.44 0.81
CA GLU A 86 12.33 12.22 0.19
C GLU A 86 13.62 11.77 0.89
N ALA A 87 14.50 12.72 1.26
CA ALA A 87 15.73 12.43 1.98
C ALA A 87 15.53 12.26 3.50
N ALA A 88 14.70 13.11 4.12
CA ALA A 88 14.61 13.18 5.58
C ALA A 88 13.74 12.07 6.19
N CYS A 89 12.63 11.70 5.55
CA CYS A 89 11.68 10.75 6.13
C CYS A 89 12.26 9.36 6.37
N PRO A 90 13.03 8.75 5.44
CA PRO A 90 13.70 7.48 5.70
C PRO A 90 14.71 7.57 6.84
N GLU A 91 15.45 8.68 6.95
CA GLU A 91 16.42 8.88 8.03
C GLU A 91 15.75 9.05 9.40
N ILE A 92 14.59 9.72 9.45
CA ILE A 92 13.77 9.80 10.66
C ILE A 92 13.26 8.39 11.00
N ALA A 93 12.66 7.68 10.03
CA ALA A 93 12.12 6.34 10.22
C ALA A 93 13.15 5.31 10.71
N LYS A 94 14.43 5.44 10.31
CA LYS A 94 15.55 4.62 10.83
C LYS A 94 15.86 4.92 12.31
N LYS A 95 15.71 6.16 12.74
CA LYS A 95 16.03 6.62 14.11
C LYS A 95 14.91 6.34 15.10
N ILE A 96 13.67 6.26 14.62
CA ILE A 96 12.50 5.94 15.44
C ILE A 96 12.12 4.46 15.28
N TRP A 97 11.56 3.86 16.32
CA TRP A 97 11.35 2.41 16.37
C TRP A 97 10.30 1.91 15.37
N LYS A 98 10.73 1.18 14.34
CA LYS A 98 9.89 0.40 13.40
C LYS A 98 8.79 1.22 12.71
N TYR A 99 9.19 2.29 12.03
CA TYR A 99 8.30 3.10 11.19
C TYR A 99 8.50 2.80 9.71
N LEU A 100 7.40 2.83 8.96
CA LEU A 100 7.41 2.93 7.50
C LEU A 100 7.13 4.37 7.07
N VAL A 101 7.34 4.68 5.80
CA VAL A 101 7.01 5.97 5.19
C VAL A 101 5.97 5.74 4.10
N CYS A 102 4.85 6.44 4.17
CA CYS A 102 3.83 6.42 3.14
C CYS A 102 4.15 7.46 2.06
N THR A 103 3.97 7.09 0.80
CA THR A 103 4.04 8.06 -0.30
C THR A 103 2.73 8.81 -0.41
N TYR A 104 2.81 10.14 -0.51
CA TYR A 104 1.69 11.00 -0.81
C TYR A 104 2.01 11.78 -2.10
N TYR A 105 1.13 11.67 -3.09
CA TYR A 105 1.20 12.39 -4.37
C TYR A 105 0.36 13.66 -4.32
#